data_AF-A0A5J4QD40-F1
#
_entry.id   AF-A0A5J4QD40-F1
#
_cell.length_a   1.000
_cell.length_b   1.000
_cell.length_c   1.000
_cell.angle_alpha   90.00
_cell.angle_beta   90.00
_cell.angle_gamma   90.00
#
_symmetry.space_group_name_H-M   'P 1'
#
loop_
_entity.id
_entity.type
_entity.pdbx_description
1 polymer ?
#
loop_
_entity_poly.entity_id
_entity_poly.type
_entity_poly.pdbx_seq_one_letter_code
_entity_poly.pdbx_strand_id
1 'polypeptide(L)'
;VVATENDACNGVAMLFGHLLTNTAQIFSDVRTYWSPEAVKRVTGKALTGAAANGIIHLINSGATTLDGTGRQTLNGKPAMKPFWEISQSEAEECLKATTWYPANRGYFRGGGFSSNFLSKGGMPVTMSRLNLVKGLGPALQIAEGWTVEIDPTIHKLLDERTDRTWPTTWFVPRLNDKPAFKDVYSVMNNWGANHGAISYGHIGQDLITLASILRIPVCMHNVEENDIFRPSAWNAFGMDKEGADYRACKNYGPIYK
;
A
#
# COMPACT_ATOMS: atom_id res chain seq x y z
N VAL A 1 7.89 5.55 -12.82
CA VAL A 1 7.63 5.84 -11.39
C VAL A 1 7.85 7.31 -11.14
N VAL A 2 6.86 8.03 -10.59
CA VAL A 2 6.94 9.46 -10.24
C VAL A 2 6.23 9.65 -8.90
N ALA A 3 6.87 10.31 -7.95
CA ALA A 3 6.35 10.47 -6.58
C ALA A 3 5.69 11.83 -6.39
N THR A 4 4.45 11.83 -5.89
CA THR A 4 3.77 13.04 -5.40
C THR A 4 4.61 13.68 -4.27
N GLU A 5 4.56 15.01 -4.19
CA GLU A 5 5.24 15.81 -3.16
C GLU A 5 6.77 15.62 -3.09
N ASN A 6 7.38 15.11 -4.16
CA ASN A 6 8.81 14.79 -4.20
C ASN A 6 9.23 13.84 -3.06
N ASP A 7 8.32 12.97 -2.60
CA ASP A 7 8.62 11.98 -1.58
C ASP A 7 9.47 10.85 -2.17
N ALA A 8 10.79 11.03 -2.13
CA ALA A 8 11.76 10.08 -2.64
C ALA A 8 11.65 8.70 -1.97
N CYS A 9 11.29 8.64 -0.68
CA CYS A 9 11.17 7.37 0.04
C CYS A 9 9.96 6.57 -0.44
N ASN A 10 8.82 7.22 -0.70
CA ASN A 10 7.69 6.57 -1.36
C ASN A 10 8.04 6.21 -2.81
N GLY A 11 8.76 7.08 -3.52
CA GLY A 11 9.25 6.83 -4.87
C GLY A 11 10.13 5.58 -4.98
N VAL A 12 11.02 5.35 -4.01
CA VAL A 12 11.83 4.11 -3.95
C VAL A 12 10.97 2.90 -3.63
N ALA A 13 10.00 3.00 -2.71
CA ALA A 13 9.08 1.89 -2.44
C ALA A 13 8.23 1.53 -3.67
N MET A 14 7.71 2.52 -4.40
CA MET A 14 7.08 2.31 -5.71
C MET A 14 8.05 1.70 -6.71
N LEU A 15 9.30 2.16 -6.77
CA LEU A 15 10.29 1.60 -7.68
C LEU A 15 10.56 0.11 -7.38
N PHE A 16 10.67 -0.27 -6.11
CA PHE A 16 10.82 -1.68 -5.73
C PHE A 16 9.63 -2.52 -6.19
N GLY A 17 8.40 -2.09 -5.90
CA GLY A 17 7.21 -2.78 -6.39
C GLY A 17 7.18 -2.89 -7.91
N HIS A 18 7.44 -1.79 -8.62
CA HIS A 18 7.44 -1.78 -10.08
C HIS A 18 8.48 -2.72 -10.69
N LEU A 19 9.70 -2.74 -10.16
CA LEU A 19 10.78 -3.60 -10.68
C LEU A 19 10.55 -5.08 -10.39
N LEU A 20 9.80 -5.42 -9.33
CA LEU A 20 9.46 -6.80 -9.00
C LEU A 20 8.26 -7.31 -9.79
N THR A 21 7.29 -6.45 -10.12
CA THR A 21 6.01 -6.88 -10.71
C THR A 21 5.81 -6.46 -12.16
N ASN A 22 6.57 -5.46 -12.64
CA ASN A 22 6.33 -4.75 -13.89
C ASN A 22 4.96 -4.06 -13.99
N THR A 23 4.23 -3.92 -12.87
CA THR A 23 2.92 -3.27 -12.83
C THR A 23 3.04 -1.80 -12.41
N ALA A 24 2.01 -1.00 -12.73
CA ALA A 24 1.89 0.35 -12.20
C ALA A 24 1.76 0.32 -10.66
N GLN A 25 2.09 1.43 -10.01
CA GLN A 25 2.14 1.52 -8.55
C GLN A 25 1.24 2.65 -8.06
N ILE A 26 0.43 2.37 -7.05
CA ILE A 26 -0.45 3.36 -6.42
C ILE A 26 0.38 4.11 -5.38
N PHE A 27 0.41 5.43 -5.48
CA PHE A 27 0.84 6.32 -4.41
C PHE A 27 -0.39 6.65 -3.56
N SER A 28 -0.30 6.63 -2.22
CA SER A 28 -1.42 7.04 -1.37
C SER A 28 -0.97 7.64 -0.05
N ASP A 29 -1.75 8.60 0.46
CA ASP A 29 -1.77 8.90 1.89
C ASP A 29 -2.45 7.75 2.65
N VAL A 30 -1.85 7.37 3.77
CA VAL A 30 -2.45 6.52 4.81
C VAL A 30 -3.31 7.41 5.69
N ARG A 31 -4.48 7.77 5.16
CA ARG A 31 -5.23 8.94 5.62
C ARG A 31 -6.01 8.71 6.90
N THR A 32 -6.70 7.57 7.02
CA THR A 32 -7.61 7.35 8.15
C THR A 32 -7.78 5.87 8.45
N TYR A 33 -7.66 5.52 9.73
CA TYR A 33 -8.14 4.25 10.24
C TYR A 33 -9.61 4.40 10.63
N TRP A 34 -10.46 3.55 10.09
CA TRP A 34 -11.86 3.45 10.42
C TRP A 34 -12.11 2.16 11.21
N SER A 35 -12.24 2.30 12.53
CA SER A 35 -12.65 1.19 13.38
C SER A 35 -14.10 0.77 13.08
N PRO A 36 -14.48 -0.50 13.33
CA PRO A 36 -15.86 -0.95 13.18
C PRO A 36 -16.86 -0.08 13.95
N GLU A 37 -16.51 0.32 15.18
CA GLU A 37 -17.32 1.17 16.06
C GLU A 37 -17.46 2.57 15.48
N ALA A 38 -16.36 3.15 14.96
CA ALA A 38 -16.38 4.46 14.33
C ALA A 38 -17.29 4.47 13.09
N VAL A 39 -17.22 3.44 12.24
CA VAL A 39 -18.10 3.31 11.07
C VAL A 39 -19.55 3.16 11.49
N LYS A 40 -19.85 2.29 12.46
CA LYS A 40 -21.21 2.11 12.97
C LYS A 40 -21.79 3.41 13.54
N ARG A 41 -21.00 4.13 14.34
CA ARG A 41 -21.42 5.41 14.95
C ARG A 41 -21.82 6.45 13.92
N VAL A 42 -21.07 6.54 12.81
CA VAL A 42 -21.23 7.64 11.84
C VAL A 42 -22.06 7.29 10.61
N THR A 43 -22.37 6.01 10.40
CA THR A 43 -23.17 5.53 9.25
C THR A 43 -24.42 4.76 9.67
N GLY A 44 -24.52 4.34 10.93
CA GLY A 44 -25.56 3.44 11.42
C GLY A 44 -25.38 1.97 10.98
N LYS A 45 -24.43 1.67 10.09
CA LYS A 45 -24.19 0.34 9.53
C LYS A 45 -22.87 -0.25 10.02
N ALA A 46 -22.84 -1.57 10.22
CA ALA A 46 -21.61 -2.28 10.59
C ALA A 46 -20.81 -2.62 9.33
N LEU A 47 -19.48 -2.60 9.44
CA LEU A 47 -18.61 -3.24 8.45
C LEU A 47 -18.83 -4.76 8.48
N THR A 48 -18.68 -5.41 7.34
CA THR A 48 -18.89 -6.86 7.17
C THR A 48 -17.82 -7.46 6.26
N GLY A 49 -17.79 -8.80 6.17
CA GLY A 49 -16.82 -9.51 5.34
C GLY A 49 -15.38 -9.23 5.75
N ALA A 50 -14.48 -9.07 4.77
CA ALA A 50 -13.07 -8.75 5.02
C ALA A 50 -12.88 -7.44 5.79
N ALA A 51 -13.81 -6.49 5.69
CA ALA A 51 -13.74 -5.19 6.37
C ALA A 51 -14.20 -5.24 7.85
N ALA A 52 -14.69 -6.38 8.35
CA ALA A 52 -15.36 -6.46 9.66
C ALA A 52 -14.49 -6.00 10.84
N ASN A 53 -13.16 -6.11 10.73
CA ASN A 53 -12.20 -5.75 11.78
C ASN A 53 -11.64 -4.32 11.64
N GLY A 54 -12.21 -3.52 10.74
CA GLY A 54 -11.77 -2.16 10.43
C GLY A 54 -11.09 -2.07 9.07
N ILE A 55 -10.95 -0.84 8.58
CA ILE A 55 -10.38 -0.53 7.27
C ILE A 55 -9.43 0.67 7.37
N ILE A 56 -8.47 0.76 6.46
CA ILE A 56 -7.62 1.92 6.26
C ILE A 56 -8.05 2.62 4.96
N HIS A 57 -8.28 3.93 5.03
CA HIS A 57 -8.53 4.79 3.87
C HIS A 57 -7.20 5.19 3.25
N LEU A 58 -6.91 4.65 2.07
CA LEU A 58 -5.77 5.06 1.25
C LEU A 58 -6.25 6.01 0.16
N ILE A 59 -5.76 7.25 0.17
CA ILE A 59 -6.25 8.33 -0.70
C ILE A 59 -5.19 9.40 -0.91
N ASN A 60 -4.50 9.39 -2.04
CA ASN A 60 -3.51 10.44 -2.33
C ASN A 60 -4.17 11.82 -2.51
N SER A 61 -3.37 12.88 -2.39
CA SER A 61 -3.74 14.28 -2.58
C SER A 61 -4.03 14.68 -4.04
N GLY A 62 -4.76 13.84 -4.78
CA GLY A 62 -5.38 14.15 -6.07
C GLY A 62 -4.89 13.33 -7.26
N ALA A 63 -3.77 12.60 -7.16
CA ALA A 63 -3.23 11.82 -8.27
C ALA A 63 -2.92 10.38 -7.88
N THR A 64 -3.27 9.42 -8.72
CA THR A 64 -2.73 8.06 -8.64
C THR A 64 -2.83 7.40 -10.02
N THR A 65 -2.18 6.25 -10.20
CA THR A 65 -2.29 5.46 -11.44
C THR A 65 -3.73 5.03 -11.72
N LEU A 66 -4.19 5.15 -12.97
CA LEU A 66 -5.53 4.72 -13.36
C LEU A 66 -5.69 3.19 -13.37
N ASP A 67 -4.58 2.44 -13.46
CA ASP A 67 -4.55 1.00 -13.24
C ASP A 67 -5.10 0.64 -11.86
N GLY A 68 -4.91 1.53 -10.87
CA GLY A 68 -5.43 1.37 -9.50
C GLY A 68 -6.95 1.29 -9.41
N THR A 69 -7.69 1.66 -10.46
CA THR A 69 -9.14 1.43 -10.54
C THR A 69 -9.52 -0.04 -10.39
N GLY A 70 -8.61 -0.97 -10.72
CA GLY A 70 -8.87 -2.42 -10.72
C GLY A 70 -9.81 -2.85 -11.84
N ARG A 71 -9.87 -2.11 -12.94
CA ARG A 71 -10.73 -2.44 -14.10
C ARG A 71 -10.11 -3.49 -15.02
N GLN A 72 -8.79 -3.62 -14.99
CA GLN A 72 -8.10 -4.76 -15.59
C GLN A 72 -8.50 -6.06 -14.89
N THR A 73 -8.49 -7.16 -15.62
CA THR A 73 -8.95 -8.45 -15.12
C THR A 73 -7.91 -9.54 -15.35
N LEU A 74 -7.66 -10.35 -14.33
CA LEU A 74 -6.86 -11.56 -14.39
C LEU A 74 -7.68 -12.72 -13.81
N ASN A 75 -7.91 -13.78 -14.59
CA ASN A 75 -8.72 -14.93 -14.19
C ASN A 75 -10.12 -14.55 -13.66
N GLY A 76 -10.77 -13.57 -14.30
CA GLY A 76 -12.09 -13.07 -13.90
C GLY A 76 -12.11 -12.20 -12.64
N LYS A 77 -10.96 -11.88 -12.04
CA LYS A 77 -10.84 -11.04 -10.85
C LYS A 77 -10.19 -9.69 -11.16
N PRO A 78 -10.53 -8.61 -10.42
CA PRO A 78 -9.85 -7.32 -10.53
C PRO A 78 -8.33 -7.45 -10.36
N ALA A 79 -7.57 -6.72 -11.16
CA ALA A 79 -6.11 -6.78 -11.17
C ALA A 79 -5.45 -5.46 -11.60
N MET A 80 -4.13 -5.42 -11.46
CA MET A 80 -3.24 -4.50 -12.18
C MET A 80 -2.17 -5.35 -12.86
N LYS A 81 -1.96 -5.16 -14.16
CA LYS A 81 -1.13 -6.04 -15.01
C LYS A 81 0.11 -5.32 -15.53
N PRO A 82 1.13 -6.07 -15.96
CA PRO A 82 2.20 -5.50 -16.77
C PRO A 82 1.65 -4.91 -18.07
N PHE A 83 2.23 -3.80 -18.52
CA PHE A 83 1.63 -3.02 -19.61
C PHE A 83 1.47 -3.80 -20.93
N TRP A 84 2.32 -4.79 -21.20
CA TRP A 84 2.23 -5.65 -22.39
C TRP A 84 1.06 -6.66 -22.34
N GLU A 85 0.42 -6.83 -21.19
CA GLU A 85 -0.75 -7.70 -21.01
C GLU A 85 -2.06 -6.91 -20.92
N ILE A 86 -1.99 -5.57 -20.90
CA ILE A 86 -3.17 -4.70 -20.83
C ILE A 86 -3.77 -4.58 -22.22
N SER A 87 -5.04 -4.99 -22.36
CA SER A 87 -5.80 -4.77 -23.59
C SER A 87 -6.27 -3.31 -23.70
N GLN A 88 -6.51 -2.85 -24.93
CA GLN A 88 -7.10 -1.53 -25.18
C GLN A 88 -8.43 -1.33 -24.43
N SER A 89 -9.28 -2.37 -24.40
CA SER A 89 -10.55 -2.33 -23.66
C SER A 89 -10.35 -2.10 -22.17
N GLU A 90 -9.35 -2.72 -21.55
CA GLU A 90 -9.11 -2.53 -20.11
C GLU A 90 -8.57 -1.12 -19.81
N ALA A 91 -7.72 -0.57 -20.69
CA ALA A 91 -7.28 0.82 -20.58
C ALA A 91 -8.46 1.81 -20.66
N GLU A 92 -9.40 1.56 -21.58
CA GLU A 92 -10.63 2.34 -21.71
C GLU A 92 -11.54 2.21 -20.48
N GLU A 93 -11.68 1.02 -19.91
CA GLU A 93 -12.46 0.82 -18.68
C GLU A 93 -11.82 1.53 -17.47
N CYS A 94 -10.49 1.58 -17.37
CA CYS A 94 -9.80 2.40 -16.36
C CYS A 94 -10.13 3.89 -16.53
N LEU A 95 -10.13 4.39 -17.77
CA LEU A 95 -10.48 5.78 -18.07
C LEU A 95 -11.95 6.08 -17.74
N LYS A 96 -12.89 5.22 -18.15
CA LYS A 96 -14.33 5.38 -17.87
C LYS A 96 -14.65 5.34 -16.38
N ALA A 97 -13.88 4.60 -15.60
CA ALA A 97 -14.04 4.53 -14.15
C ALA A 97 -13.49 5.77 -13.41
N THR A 98 -12.79 6.66 -14.12
CA THR A 98 -12.14 7.84 -13.55
C THR A 98 -12.89 9.10 -13.90
N THR A 99 -13.20 9.91 -12.89
CA THR A 99 -13.74 11.27 -13.05
C THR A 99 -12.66 12.28 -12.72
N TRP A 100 -12.50 13.29 -13.59
CA TRP A 100 -11.52 14.36 -13.41
C TRP A 100 -12.18 15.56 -12.74
N TYR A 101 -11.93 15.75 -11.45
CA TYR A 101 -12.48 16.88 -10.69
C TYR A 101 -11.54 18.09 -10.72
N PRO A 102 -12.05 19.32 -10.90
CA PRO A 102 -11.23 20.52 -10.69
C PRO A 102 -10.62 20.53 -9.29
N ALA A 103 -9.32 20.82 -9.20
CA ALA A 103 -8.60 20.85 -7.94
C ALA A 103 -9.19 21.90 -6.98
N ASN A 104 -9.22 21.56 -5.68
CA ASN A 104 -9.67 22.48 -4.64
C ASN A 104 -8.74 23.70 -4.57
N ARG A 105 -9.22 24.87 -5.02
CA ARG A 105 -8.44 26.12 -5.08
C ARG A 105 -8.06 26.70 -3.71
N GLY A 106 -8.66 26.19 -2.62
CA GLY A 106 -8.21 26.49 -1.26
C GLY A 106 -6.79 25.95 -0.98
N TYR A 107 -6.44 24.80 -1.58
CA TYR A 107 -5.11 24.19 -1.51
C TYR A 107 -4.28 24.50 -2.77
N PHE A 108 -4.85 24.28 -3.95
CA PHE A 108 -4.18 24.39 -5.25
C PHE A 108 -4.61 25.66 -5.99
N ARG A 109 -4.05 26.81 -5.61
CA ARG A 109 -4.46 28.13 -6.14
C ARG A 109 -4.36 28.25 -7.66
N GLY A 110 -3.39 27.55 -8.26
CA GLY A 110 -3.17 27.47 -9.71
C GLY A 110 -4.15 26.56 -10.47
N GLY A 111 -5.05 25.86 -9.78
CA GLY A 111 -5.97 24.91 -10.40
C GLY A 111 -5.31 23.54 -10.66
N GLY A 112 -5.86 22.81 -11.63
CA GLY A 112 -5.51 21.41 -11.94
C GLY A 112 -6.76 20.51 -11.92
N PHE A 113 -6.56 19.22 -12.20
CA PHE A 113 -7.61 18.21 -12.11
C PHE A 113 -7.11 16.98 -11.35
N SER A 114 -7.87 16.52 -10.36
CA SER A 114 -7.61 15.28 -9.64
C SER A 114 -8.27 14.08 -10.32
N SER A 115 -7.60 12.93 -10.31
CA SER A 115 -8.14 11.67 -10.84
C SER A 115 -8.92 10.92 -9.77
N ASN A 116 -10.23 11.14 -9.69
CA ASN A 116 -11.10 10.45 -8.74
C ASN A 116 -11.59 9.11 -9.31
N PHE A 117 -11.48 8.06 -8.50
CA PHE A 117 -12.12 6.78 -8.71
C PHE A 117 -12.19 6.03 -7.38
N LEU A 118 -12.95 4.93 -7.35
CA LEU A 118 -12.93 3.94 -6.27
C LEU A 118 -12.31 2.64 -6.79
N SER A 119 -11.20 2.22 -6.18
CA SER A 119 -10.56 0.93 -6.49
C SER A 119 -11.53 -0.22 -6.22
N LYS A 120 -11.63 -1.18 -7.15
CA LYS A 120 -12.44 -2.39 -6.91
C LYS A 120 -11.92 -3.17 -5.70
N GLY A 121 -12.86 -3.74 -4.93
CA GLY A 121 -12.55 -4.69 -3.87
C GLY A 121 -12.07 -6.05 -4.42
N GLY A 122 -11.36 -6.79 -3.58
CA GLY A 122 -10.93 -8.17 -3.85
C GLY A 122 -9.55 -8.30 -4.50
N MET A 123 -8.82 -7.19 -4.74
CA MET A 123 -7.45 -7.28 -5.22
C MET A 123 -6.52 -7.62 -4.05
N PRO A 124 -5.68 -8.68 -4.14
CA PRO A 124 -4.55 -8.81 -3.25
C PRO A 124 -3.58 -7.66 -3.52
N VAL A 125 -3.11 -7.00 -2.48
CA VAL A 125 -2.17 -5.89 -2.59
C VAL A 125 -1.14 -5.92 -1.47
N THR A 126 0.01 -5.33 -1.71
CA THR A 126 1.07 -5.13 -0.73
C THR A 126 1.34 -3.64 -0.59
N MET A 127 1.08 -3.10 0.60
CA MET A 127 1.49 -1.75 0.96
C MET A 127 2.93 -1.78 1.48
N SER A 128 3.79 -0.90 0.99
CA SER A 128 5.18 -0.81 1.40
C SER A 128 5.63 0.63 1.63
N ARG A 129 6.62 0.81 2.50
CA ARG A 129 7.22 2.11 2.78
C ARG A 129 8.69 1.96 3.16
N LEU A 130 9.55 2.71 2.49
CA LEU A 130 10.92 2.94 2.96
C LEU A 130 10.94 4.15 3.88
N ASN A 131 11.66 4.09 5.00
CA ASN A 131 11.92 5.25 5.85
C ASN A 131 13.43 5.35 6.12
N LEU A 132 13.93 6.57 6.32
CA LEU A 132 15.30 6.83 6.76
C LEU A 132 15.29 7.16 8.25
N VAL A 133 15.96 6.32 9.04
CA VAL A 133 16.05 6.48 10.50
C VAL A 133 17.48 6.87 10.87
N LYS A 134 17.65 8.01 11.55
CA LYS A 134 18.97 8.51 11.96
C LYS A 134 19.67 7.48 12.86
N GLY A 135 20.89 7.09 12.49
CA GLY A 135 21.70 6.11 13.23
C GLY A 135 21.43 4.65 12.84
N LEU A 136 20.38 4.37 12.08
CA LEU A 136 20.09 3.04 11.51
C LEU A 136 20.30 3.01 10.00
N GLY A 137 19.86 4.05 9.29
CA GLY A 137 19.82 4.10 7.82
C GLY A 137 18.42 3.78 7.27
N PRO A 138 18.30 3.22 6.06
CA PRO A 138 17.01 2.83 5.49
C PRO A 138 16.39 1.65 6.24
N ALA A 139 15.07 1.66 6.41
CA ALA A 139 14.29 0.53 6.93
C ALA A 139 12.99 0.39 6.13
N LEU A 140 12.60 -0.85 5.83
CA LEU A 140 11.44 -1.17 5.00
C LEU A 140 10.27 -1.70 5.85
N GLN A 141 9.06 -1.20 5.57
CA GLN A 141 7.80 -1.71 6.12
C GLN A 141 6.97 -2.33 5.00
N ILE A 142 6.29 -3.44 5.30
CA ILE A 142 5.49 -4.24 4.38
C ILE A 142 4.19 -4.63 5.07
N ALA A 143 3.05 -4.43 4.42
CA ALA A 143 1.75 -4.90 4.88
C ALA A 143 0.98 -5.49 3.69
N GLU A 144 0.94 -6.81 3.61
CA GLU A 144 0.06 -7.52 2.68
C GLU A 144 -1.38 -7.45 3.15
N GLY A 145 -2.31 -7.39 2.21
CA GLY A 145 -3.72 -7.33 2.48
C GLY A 145 -4.55 -7.31 1.22
N TRP A 146 -5.75 -6.75 1.31
CA TRP A 146 -6.67 -6.70 0.19
C TRP A 146 -7.31 -5.33 0.07
N THR A 147 -7.60 -4.93 -1.17
CA THR A 147 -8.63 -3.94 -1.39
C THR A 147 -9.98 -4.54 -1.02
N VAL A 148 -10.89 -3.75 -0.46
CA VAL A 148 -12.22 -4.22 -0.07
C VAL A 148 -13.30 -3.33 -0.66
N GLU A 149 -14.43 -3.95 -0.97
CA GLU A 149 -15.67 -3.24 -1.26
C GLU A 149 -16.48 -3.17 0.04
N ILE A 150 -17.03 -2.00 0.31
CA ILE A 150 -17.88 -1.74 1.49
C ILE A 150 -19.25 -1.26 1.00
N ASP A 151 -20.27 -1.33 1.87
CA ASP A 151 -21.62 -0.87 1.55
C ASP A 151 -21.56 0.54 0.91
N PRO A 152 -22.20 0.76 -0.26
CA PRO A 152 -22.11 2.03 -0.98
C PRO A 152 -22.54 3.26 -0.16
N THR A 153 -23.46 3.06 0.80
CA THR A 153 -23.88 4.14 1.73
C THR A 153 -22.77 4.47 2.72
N ILE A 154 -22.04 3.45 3.21
CA ILE A 154 -20.86 3.66 4.04
C ILE A 154 -19.81 4.41 3.23
N HIS A 155 -19.42 3.90 2.05
CA HIS A 155 -18.43 4.56 1.20
C HIS A 155 -18.77 6.02 0.97
N LYS A 156 -19.98 6.34 0.50
CA LYS A 156 -20.41 7.72 0.23
C LYS A 156 -20.24 8.63 1.44
N LEU A 157 -20.71 8.21 2.62
CA LEU A 157 -20.62 9.01 3.85
C LEU A 157 -19.18 9.21 4.34
N LEU A 158 -18.30 8.22 4.16
CA LEU A 158 -16.90 8.35 4.54
C LEU A 158 -16.15 9.25 3.53
N ASP A 159 -16.38 9.04 2.23
CA ASP A 159 -15.71 9.74 1.13
C ASP A 159 -16.05 11.24 1.11
N GLU A 160 -17.34 11.60 1.24
CA GLU A 160 -17.80 13.00 1.27
C GLU A 160 -17.22 13.80 2.44
N ARG A 161 -16.84 13.14 3.54
CA ARG A 161 -16.25 13.78 4.73
C ARG A 161 -14.73 13.86 4.69
N THR A 162 -14.06 13.13 3.80
CA THR A 162 -12.59 13.09 3.73
C THR A 162 -12.09 13.97 2.59
N ASP A 163 -12.23 13.52 1.35
CA ASP A 163 -12.03 14.31 0.13
C ASP A 163 -12.63 13.55 -1.08
N ARG A 164 -13.86 13.91 -1.46
CA ARG A 164 -14.60 13.28 -2.56
C ARG A 164 -14.03 13.52 -3.96
N THR A 165 -12.98 14.33 -4.09
CA THR A 165 -12.37 14.64 -5.39
C THR A 165 -11.12 13.82 -5.67
N TRP A 166 -10.67 13.02 -4.70
CA TRP A 166 -9.42 12.26 -4.75
C TRP A 166 -9.68 10.74 -4.89
N PRO A 167 -8.71 9.95 -5.39
CA PRO A 167 -8.91 8.51 -5.62
C PRO A 167 -8.90 7.71 -4.31
N THR A 168 -9.95 6.93 -4.06
CA THR A 168 -10.10 6.14 -2.84
C THR A 168 -9.76 4.67 -3.07
N THR A 169 -8.93 4.10 -2.19
CA THR A 169 -8.76 2.65 -2.00
C THR A 169 -9.06 2.30 -0.54
N TRP A 170 -10.01 1.40 -0.32
CA TRP A 170 -10.24 0.81 1.01
C TRP A 170 -9.36 -0.41 1.19
N PHE A 171 -8.49 -0.38 2.19
CA PHE A 171 -7.49 -1.42 2.44
C PHE A 171 -7.74 -2.14 3.77
N VAL A 172 -7.59 -3.46 3.75
CA VAL A 172 -7.56 -4.30 4.96
C VAL A 172 -6.25 -5.08 4.97
N PRO A 173 -5.37 -4.86 5.97
CA PRO A 173 -4.16 -5.67 6.12
C PRO A 173 -4.50 -7.08 6.61
N ARG A 174 -3.72 -8.08 6.19
CA ARG A 174 -3.72 -9.40 6.81
C ARG A 174 -3.19 -9.27 8.24
N LEU A 175 -3.99 -9.72 9.21
CA LEU A 175 -3.65 -9.71 10.62
C LEU A 175 -2.94 -11.02 11.01
N ASN A 176 -2.11 -10.96 12.06
CA ASN A 176 -1.46 -12.12 12.66
C ASN A 176 -1.08 -11.81 14.12
N ASP A 177 -0.35 -12.72 14.76
CA ASP A 177 0.00 -12.61 16.19
C ASP A 177 1.13 -11.61 16.49
N LYS A 178 1.73 -10.98 15.47
CA LYS A 178 2.77 -9.96 15.69
C LYS A 178 2.15 -8.66 16.22
N PRO A 179 2.82 -7.94 17.15
CA PRO A 179 2.26 -6.74 17.77
C PRO A 179 1.78 -5.65 16.79
N ALA A 180 2.47 -5.46 15.67
CA ALA A 180 2.11 -4.46 14.65
C ALA A 180 0.94 -4.88 13.75
N PHE A 181 0.51 -6.15 13.81
CA PHE A 181 -0.54 -6.74 12.96
C PHE A 181 -1.65 -7.43 13.77
N LYS A 182 -1.69 -7.23 15.09
CA LYS A 182 -2.73 -7.79 15.97
C LYS A 182 -4.13 -7.26 15.65
N ASP A 183 -4.22 -6.04 15.13
CA ASP A 183 -5.45 -5.38 14.69
C ASP A 183 -5.13 -4.31 13.63
N VAL A 184 -6.15 -3.86 12.89
CA VAL A 184 -5.98 -2.89 11.79
C VAL A 184 -5.47 -1.55 12.29
N TYR A 185 -5.86 -1.16 13.51
CA TYR A 185 -5.33 0.04 14.17
C TYR A 185 -3.82 -0.04 14.34
N SER A 186 -3.30 -1.16 14.84
CA SER A 186 -1.88 -1.37 15.10
C SER A 186 -1.07 -1.28 13.82
N VAL A 187 -1.61 -1.73 12.69
CA VAL A 187 -0.95 -1.58 11.39
C VAL A 187 -0.77 -0.10 11.04
N MET A 188 -1.83 0.70 11.14
CA MET A 188 -1.73 2.14 10.86
C MET A 188 -0.85 2.87 11.89
N ASN A 189 -0.98 2.54 13.18
CA ASN A 189 -0.25 3.18 14.26
C ASN A 189 1.26 2.93 14.21
N ASN A 190 1.68 1.80 13.64
CA ASN A 190 3.11 1.48 13.45
C ASN A 190 3.63 1.91 12.06
N TRP A 191 2.80 2.45 11.18
CA TRP A 191 3.24 2.93 9.88
C TRP A 191 4.10 4.20 10.03
N GLY A 192 5.29 4.20 9.45
CA GLY A 192 6.35 5.17 9.75
C GLY A 192 6.27 6.51 9.00
N ALA A 193 5.25 6.72 8.18
CA ALA A 193 5.07 7.94 7.39
C ALA A 193 3.59 8.20 7.07
N ASN A 194 3.26 9.36 6.50
CA ASN A 194 1.91 9.63 5.99
C ASN A 194 1.63 8.94 4.65
N HIS A 195 2.65 8.56 3.88
CA HIS A 195 2.47 7.90 2.59
C HIS A 195 2.75 6.38 2.62
N GLY A 196 2.16 5.67 1.67
CA GLY A 196 2.49 4.30 1.32
C GLY A 196 2.49 4.09 -0.20
N ALA A 197 3.28 3.12 -0.65
CA ALA A 197 3.27 2.63 -2.03
C ALA A 197 2.51 1.29 -2.06
N ILE A 198 1.54 1.15 -2.95
CA ILE A 198 0.69 -0.06 -3.03
C ILE A 198 0.91 -0.73 -4.38
N SER A 199 1.31 -2.00 -4.30
CA SER A 199 1.50 -2.89 -5.44
C SER A 199 0.39 -3.92 -5.49
N TYR A 200 -0.03 -4.31 -6.71
CA TYR A 200 -0.90 -5.47 -6.90
C TYR A 200 -0.15 -6.77 -6.61
N GLY A 201 -0.83 -7.71 -5.94
CA GLY A 201 -0.27 -8.98 -5.49
C GLY A 201 0.24 -8.94 -4.05
N HIS A 202 0.46 -10.15 -3.52
CA HIS A 202 1.18 -10.40 -2.25
C HIS A 202 2.64 -10.64 -2.58
N ILE A 203 3.43 -9.56 -2.59
CA ILE A 203 4.83 -9.52 -3.03
C ILE A 203 5.79 -9.30 -1.85
N GLY A 204 5.32 -9.52 -0.62
CA GLY A 204 6.08 -9.24 0.58
C GLY A 204 7.36 -10.08 0.68
N GLN A 205 7.31 -11.36 0.27
CA GLN A 205 8.50 -12.23 0.21
C GLN A 205 9.57 -11.69 -0.77
N ASP A 206 9.13 -11.13 -1.90
CA ASP A 206 10.01 -10.62 -2.95
C ASP A 206 10.69 -9.32 -2.46
N LEU A 207 9.92 -8.46 -1.79
CA LEU A 207 10.43 -7.26 -1.12
C LEU A 207 11.41 -7.60 0.01
N ILE A 208 11.15 -8.63 0.82
CA ILE A 208 12.07 -9.11 1.86
C ILE A 208 13.38 -9.61 1.25
N THR A 209 13.29 -10.38 0.16
CA THR A 209 14.47 -10.88 -0.57
C THR A 209 15.28 -9.72 -1.13
N LEU A 210 14.64 -8.79 -1.84
CA LEU A 210 15.26 -7.59 -2.40
C LEU A 210 15.92 -6.74 -1.30
N ALA A 211 15.21 -6.50 -0.20
CA ALA A 211 15.73 -5.72 0.93
C ALA A 211 17.00 -6.35 1.52
N SER A 212 17.04 -7.68 1.65
CA SER A 212 18.24 -8.39 2.12
C SER A 212 19.43 -8.26 1.15
N ILE A 213 19.18 -8.29 -0.17
CA ILE A 213 20.21 -8.02 -1.19
C ILE A 213 20.73 -6.60 -1.03
N LEU A 214 19.87 -5.62 -0.73
CA LEU A 214 20.24 -4.22 -0.54
C LEU A 214 20.75 -3.90 0.87
N ARG A 215 20.73 -4.88 1.80
CA ARG A 215 21.07 -4.74 3.22
C ARG A 215 20.21 -3.67 3.92
N ILE A 216 18.92 -3.63 3.57
CA ILE A 216 17.89 -2.81 4.20
C ILE A 216 17.13 -3.69 5.19
N PRO A 217 17.16 -3.42 6.51
CA PRO A 217 16.37 -4.18 7.47
C PRO A 217 14.88 -3.98 7.25
N VAL A 218 14.10 -5.06 7.40
CA VAL A 218 12.64 -5.03 7.36
C VAL A 218 12.11 -4.89 8.78
N CYS A 219 11.61 -3.70 9.13
CA CYS A 219 11.21 -3.37 10.50
C CYS A 219 9.74 -3.68 10.82
N MET A 220 8.93 -4.04 9.82
CA MET A 220 7.53 -4.43 9.99
C MET A 220 7.08 -5.26 8.78
N HIS A 221 6.63 -6.50 8.99
CA HIS A 221 5.99 -7.31 7.95
C HIS A 221 5.02 -8.38 8.50
N ASN A 222 3.99 -8.71 7.71
CA ASN A 222 3.04 -9.79 7.98
C ASN A 222 3.19 -11.01 7.05
N VAL A 223 4.29 -11.08 6.31
CA VAL A 223 4.69 -12.27 5.53
C VAL A 223 4.96 -13.45 6.48
N GLU A 224 4.53 -14.64 6.07
CA GLU A 224 4.76 -15.89 6.79
C GLU A 224 6.26 -16.19 6.90
N GLU A 225 6.69 -16.75 8.04
CA GLU A 225 8.11 -16.96 8.29
C GLU A 225 8.78 -17.93 7.33
N ASN A 226 8.03 -18.92 6.82
CA ASN A 226 8.51 -19.92 5.87
C ASN A 226 8.80 -19.35 4.48
N ASP A 227 8.19 -18.20 4.15
CA ASP A 227 8.37 -17.52 2.86
C ASP A 227 9.54 -16.52 2.91
N ILE A 228 10.14 -16.31 4.09
CA ILE A 228 11.31 -15.43 4.23
C ILE A 228 12.52 -16.08 3.56
N PHE A 229 12.89 -15.55 2.41
CA PHE A 229 14.09 -15.93 1.68
C PHE A 229 15.15 -14.83 1.71
N ARG A 230 16.34 -15.16 2.20
CA ARG A 230 17.49 -14.25 2.36
C ARG A 230 18.79 -15.02 2.10
N PRO A 231 19.94 -14.37 1.87
CA PRO A 231 21.22 -15.07 1.76
C PRO A 231 21.46 -15.96 2.98
N SER A 232 21.98 -17.17 2.75
CA SER A 232 22.15 -18.19 3.80
C SER A 232 22.96 -17.71 5.02
N ALA A 233 23.84 -16.74 4.81
CA ALA A 233 24.62 -16.09 5.86
C ALA A 233 23.75 -15.43 6.95
N TRP A 234 22.53 -14.97 6.65
CA TRP A 234 21.60 -14.43 7.66
C TRP A 234 21.31 -15.43 8.79
N ASN A 235 21.26 -16.73 8.47
CA ASN A 235 20.99 -17.76 9.48
C ASN A 235 22.12 -17.85 10.53
N ALA A 236 23.35 -17.47 10.18
CA ALA A 236 24.47 -17.42 11.13
C ALA A 236 24.36 -16.24 12.12
N PHE A 237 23.53 -15.24 11.83
CA PHE A 237 23.27 -14.13 12.74
C PHE A 237 22.17 -14.44 13.76
N GLY A 238 21.52 -15.61 13.71
CA GLY A 238 20.58 -16.09 14.73
C GLY A 238 19.29 -16.67 14.17
N MET A 239 18.54 -17.38 15.02
CA MET A 239 17.28 -18.02 14.65
C MET A 239 16.10 -17.03 14.63
N ASP A 240 16.12 -16.02 15.50
CA ASP A 240 15.16 -14.91 15.48
C ASP A 240 15.35 -14.10 14.18
N LYS A 241 14.37 -14.19 13.27
CA LYS A 241 14.48 -13.69 11.90
C LYS A 241 14.59 -12.17 11.82
N GLU A 242 13.97 -11.44 12.74
CA GLU A 242 14.07 -9.98 12.81
C GLU A 242 15.45 -9.57 13.32
N GLY A 243 15.87 -10.08 14.48
CA GLY A 243 17.18 -9.75 15.05
C GLY A 243 18.34 -10.16 14.15
N ALA A 244 18.23 -11.31 13.47
CA ALA A 244 19.22 -11.75 12.48
C ALA A 244 19.34 -10.76 11.31
N ASP A 245 18.22 -10.18 10.86
CA ASP A 245 18.19 -9.20 9.78
C ASP A 245 18.94 -7.93 10.13
N TYR A 246 18.65 -7.35 11.29
CA TYR A 246 19.33 -6.15 11.77
C TYR A 246 20.83 -6.36 11.96
N ARG A 247 21.23 -7.51 12.54
CA ARG A 247 22.65 -7.84 12.73
C ARG A 247 23.37 -8.03 11.40
N ALA A 248 22.77 -8.75 10.45
CA ALA A 248 23.35 -8.98 9.13
C ALA A 248 23.44 -7.68 8.31
N CYS A 249 22.36 -6.89 8.25
CA CYS A 249 22.36 -5.60 7.54
C CYS A 249 23.40 -4.64 8.11
N LYS A 250 23.51 -4.54 9.44
CA LYS A 250 24.55 -3.75 10.10
C LYS A 250 25.97 -4.25 9.80
N ASN A 251 26.17 -5.57 9.79
CA ASN A 251 27.48 -6.17 9.54
C ASN A 251 27.97 -5.94 8.11
N TYR A 252 27.10 -6.13 7.12
CA TYR A 252 27.47 -6.03 5.71
C TYR A 252 27.42 -4.60 5.15
N GLY A 253 26.55 -3.75 5.70
CA GLY A 253 26.40 -2.36 5.25
C GLY A 253 25.83 -2.23 3.82
N PRO A 254 25.74 -1.00 3.29
CA PRO A 254 25.23 -0.75 1.94
C PRO A 254 26.14 -1.38 0.88
N ILE A 255 25.55 -1.79 -0.26
CA ILE A 255 26.28 -2.46 -1.36
C ILE A 255 27.40 -1.58 -1.91
N TYR A 256 27.10 -0.30 -2.13
CA TYR A 256 27.99 0.68 -2.74
C TYR A 256 28.29 1.77 -1.71
N LYS A 257 29.54 2.25 -1.70
CA LYS A 257 30.06 3.26 -0.78
C LYS A 257 31.02 4.20 -1.50
#